data_AF-A0A2N2YXI8-F1
#
_entry.id   AF-A0A2N2YXI8-F1
#
_cell.length_a   1.000
_cell.length_b   1.000
_cell.length_c   1.000
_cell.angle_alpha   90.00
_cell.angle_beta   90.00
_cell.angle_gamma   90.00
#
_symmetry.space_group_name_H-M   'P 1'
#
loop_
_entity.id
_entity.type
_entity.pdbx_description
1 polymer ?
#
loop_
_entity_poly.entity_id
_entity_poly.type
_entity_poly.pdbx_seq_one_letter_code
_entity_poly.pdbx_strand_id
1 'polypeptide(L)'
;MEISLLTLFISIRVLDVIDIILVALLFYQIYMLIRGTVAINIFMGIFILYLIWLIVRALNMELLSSILGQIIGVGVIALIIVFQQEIRRFLLLIGTRYFSKNRFSLERFLMIKGEK
;
A
#
# COMPACT_ATOMS: atom_id res chain seq x y z
N MET A 1 28.72 17.72 29.82
CA MET A 1 29.24 16.90 28.69
C MET A 1 28.24 15.84 28.21
N GLU A 2 27.13 15.59 28.93
CA GLU A 2 26.12 14.59 28.53
C GLU A 2 24.97 15.15 27.67
N ILE A 3 24.66 16.45 27.79
CA ILE A 3 23.48 17.07 27.14
C ILE A 3 23.69 17.31 25.62
N SER A 4 24.94 17.36 25.17
CA SER A 4 25.30 17.54 23.75
C SER A 4 25.08 16.29 22.88
N LEU A 5 24.96 15.10 23.48
CA LEU A 5 24.75 13.86 22.73
C LEU A 5 23.27 13.70 22.29
N LEU A 6 22.31 14.25 23.04
CA LEU A 6 20.88 14.16 22.70
C LEU A 6 20.47 15.13 21.58
N THR A 7 21.17 16.26 21.44
CA THR A 7 20.86 17.30 20.45
C THR A 7 21.50 17.05 19.07
N LEU A 8 22.44 16.10 18.98
CA LEU A 8 23.13 15.75 17.73
C LEU A 8 22.29 14.84 16.81
N PHE A 9 21.26 14.17 17.34
CA PHE A 9 20.49 13.15 16.59
C PHE A 9 19.13 13.62 16.06
N ILE A 10 18.65 14.82 16.43
CA ILE A 10 17.33 15.34 16.01
C ILE A 10 17.53 16.71 15.35
N SER A 11 18.19 16.72 14.19
CA SER A 11 18.10 17.85 13.26
C SER A 11 16.96 17.56 12.28
N ILE A 12 15.71 17.82 12.68
CA ILE A 12 14.56 17.70 11.78
C ILE A 12 14.69 18.81 10.74
N ARG A 13 14.99 18.42 9.50
CA ARG A 13 15.04 19.33 8.37
C ARG A 13 13.63 19.48 7.82
N VAL A 14 13.34 20.63 7.21
CA VAL A 14 12.06 20.87 6.51
C VAL A 14 11.81 19.79 5.45
N LEU A 15 12.88 19.27 4.82
CA LEU A 15 12.81 18.15 3.88
C LEU A 15 12.30 16.86 4.53
N ASP A 16 12.65 16.57 5.78
CA ASP A 16 12.19 15.35 6.47
C ASP A 16 10.67 15.44 6.74
N VAL A 17 10.15 16.64 7.02
CA VAL A 17 8.71 16.88 7.18
C VAL A 17 7.97 16.72 5.84
N ILE A 18 8.51 17.28 4.76
CA ILE A 18 7.93 17.15 3.41
C ILE A 18 7.92 15.69 2.96
N ASP A 19 9.00 14.96 3.25
CA ASP A 19 9.12 13.53 2.92
C ASP A 19 8.06 12.70 3.65
N ILE A 20 7.91 12.90 4.97
CA ILE A 20 6.86 12.22 5.76
C ILE A 20 5.45 12.52 5.21
N ILE A 21 5.16 13.77 4.85
CA ILE A 21 3.86 14.14 4.29
C ILE A 21 3.64 13.46 2.93
N LEU A 22 4.64 13.46 2.05
CA LEU A 22 4.55 12.81 0.74
C LEU A 22 4.34 11.29 0.89
N VAL A 23 5.10 10.65 1.77
CA VAL A 23 4.96 9.23 2.08
C VAL A 23 3.57 8.93 2.66
N ALA A 24 3.08 9.76 3.58
CA ALA A 24 1.74 9.60 4.15
C ALA A 24 0.63 9.72 3.09
N LEU A 25 0.74 10.68 2.16
CA LEU A 25 -0.20 10.82 1.04
C LEU A 25 -0.12 9.63 0.08
N LEU A 26 1.06 9.09 -0.17
CA LEU A 26 1.26 7.91 -1.01
C LEU A 26 0.61 6.68 -0.36
N PHE A 27 0.85 6.43 0.93
CA PHE A 27 0.19 5.36 1.67
C PHE A 27 -1.32 5.54 1.73
N TYR A 28 -1.81 6.77 1.90
CA TYR A 28 -3.25 7.05 1.89
C TYR A 28 -3.89 6.70 0.55
N GLN A 29 -3.24 7.03 -0.57
CA GLN A 29 -3.72 6.66 -1.89
C GLN A 29 -3.73 5.14 -2.08
N ILE A 30 -2.66 4.44 -1.69
CA ILE A 30 -2.62 2.97 -1.73
C ILE A 30 -3.74 2.37 -0.90
N TYR A 31 -3.94 2.87 0.33
CA TYR A 31 -5.03 2.45 1.20
C TYR A 31 -6.39 2.63 0.51
N MET A 32 -6.64 3.79 -0.11
CA MET A 32 -7.89 4.05 -0.83
C MET A 32 -8.09 3.12 -2.03
N LEU A 33 -7.02 2.70 -2.71
CA LEU A 33 -7.08 1.76 -3.84
C LEU A 33 -7.44 0.33 -3.42
N ILE A 34 -6.94 -0.12 -2.27
CA ILE A 34 -7.18 -1.48 -1.77
C ILE A 34 -8.40 -1.59 -0.84
N ARG A 35 -8.85 -0.49 -0.25
CA ARG A 35 -9.99 -0.47 0.68
C ARG A 35 -11.28 -0.90 0.00
N GLY A 36 -11.98 -1.85 0.60
CA GLY A 36 -13.24 -2.39 0.08
C GLY A 36 -13.07 -3.52 -0.95
N THR A 37 -11.82 -3.89 -1.28
CA THR A 37 -11.55 -5.10 -2.06
C THR A 37 -11.56 -6.33 -1.17
N VAL A 38 -11.90 -7.50 -1.72
CA VAL A 38 -11.75 -8.78 -1.00
C VAL A 38 -10.30 -9.00 -0.56
N ALA A 39 -9.34 -8.38 -1.27
CA ALA A 39 -7.92 -8.50 -0.99
C ALA A 39 -7.52 -8.05 0.42
N ILE A 40 -8.14 -7.00 0.98
CA ILE A 40 -7.80 -6.54 2.34
C ILE A 40 -8.17 -7.59 3.41
N ASN A 41 -9.29 -8.29 3.21
CA ASN A 41 -9.75 -9.32 4.14
C ASN A 41 -8.82 -10.55 4.10
N ILE A 42 -8.39 -10.95 2.90
CA ILE A 42 -7.43 -12.05 2.70
C ILE A 42 -6.08 -11.69 3.32
N PHE A 43 -5.59 -10.47 3.08
CA PHE A 43 -4.34 -9.99 3.64
C PHE A 43 -4.38 -10.02 5.18
N MET A 44 -5.46 -9.50 5.79
CA MET A 44 -5.66 -9.56 7.24
C MET A 44 -5.69 -11.00 7.76
N GLY A 45 -6.37 -11.92 7.07
CA GLY A 45 -6.42 -13.33 7.45
C GLY A 45 -5.04 -14.00 7.46
N ILE A 46 -4.25 -13.78 6.40
CA ILE A 46 -2.87 -14.29 6.31
C ILE A 46 -1.98 -13.65 7.38
N PHE A 47 -2.13 -12.34 7.62
CA PHE A 47 -1.36 -11.63 8.64
C PHE A 47 -1.63 -12.18 10.04
N ILE A 48 -2.90 -12.42 10.38
CA ILE A 48 -3.29 -13.05 11.66
C ILE A 48 -2.70 -14.46 11.76
N LEU A 49 -2.80 -15.27 10.70
CA LEU A 49 -2.25 -16.62 10.67
C LEU A 49 -0.72 -16.62 10.85
N TYR A 50 -0.03 -15.65 10.24
CA TYR A 50 1.41 -15.44 10.42
C TYR A 50 1.77 -15.05 11.87
N LEU A 51 0.99 -14.16 12.50
CA LEU A 51 1.19 -13.82 13.91
C LEU A 51 1.01 -15.03 14.83
N ILE A 52 -0.01 -15.86 14.58
CA ILE A 52 -0.22 -17.11 15.33
C ILE A 52 0.98 -18.03 15.16
N TRP A 53 1.47 -18.22 13.94
CA TRP A 53 2.67 -19.02 13.69
C TRP A 53 3.89 -18.48 14.45
N LEU A 54 4.07 -17.15 14.48
CA LEU A 54 5.17 -16.52 15.20
C LEU A 54 5.08 -16.80 16.70
N ILE A 55 3.89 -16.71 17.28
CA ILE A 55 3.65 -17.03 18.70
C ILE A 55 3.96 -18.51 18.96
N VAL A 56 3.41 -19.42 18.16
CA VAL A 56 3.64 -20.87 18.27
C VAL A 56 5.14 -21.21 18.17
N ARG A 57 5.85 -20.56 17.25
CA ARG A 57 7.30 -20.71 17.09
C ARG A 57 8.06 -20.16 18.29
N ALA A 58 7.66 -19.01 18.82
CA ALA A 58 8.25 -18.43 20.03
C ALA A 58 8.05 -19.32 21.27
N LEU A 59 6.95 -20.09 21.31
CA LEU A 59 6.68 -21.10 22.33
C LEU A 59 7.42 -22.44 22.11
N ASN A 60 8.28 -22.54 21.09
CA ASN A 60 9.01 -23.77 20.72
C ASN A 60 8.12 -24.98 20.40
N MET A 61 6.90 -24.76 19.89
CA MET A 61 6.02 -25.85 19.48
C MET A 61 6.41 -26.35 18.08
N GLU A 62 7.36 -27.29 17.99
CA GLU A 62 7.98 -27.73 16.73
C GLU A 62 6.97 -28.26 15.71
N LEU A 63 6.07 -29.17 16.10
CA LEU A 63 5.10 -29.77 15.18
C LEU A 63 4.11 -28.72 14.63
N LEU A 64 3.52 -27.92 15.52
CA LEU A 64 2.53 -26.92 15.14
C LEU A 64 3.17 -25.79 14.31
N SER A 65 4.39 -25.36 14.68
CA SER A 65 5.13 -24.35 13.91
C SER A 65 5.51 -24.87 12.51
N SER A 66 5.80 -26.17 12.37
CA SER A 66 6.09 -26.81 11.08
C SER A 66 4.85 -26.87 10.19
N ILE A 67 3.71 -27.32 10.72
CA ILE A 67 2.44 -27.40 9.98
C ILE A 67 1.97 -26.01 9.55
N LEU A 68 1.91 -25.06 10.49
CA LEU A 68 1.53 -23.69 10.19
C LEU A 68 2.51 -23.03 9.21
N GLY A 69 3.80 -23.31 9.31
CA GLY A 69 4.82 -22.83 8.38
C GLY A 69 4.60 -23.33 6.95
N GLN A 70 4.25 -24.62 6.78
CA GLN A 70 3.87 -25.18 5.48
C GLN A 70 2.60 -24.53 4.90
N ILE A 71 1.58 -24.32 5.75
CA ILE A 71 0.35 -23.64 5.36
C ILE A 71 0.64 -22.21 4.89
N ILE A 72 1.49 -21.46 5.61
CA ILE A 72 1.93 -20.12 5.20
C ILE A 72 2.68 -20.18 3.87
N GLY A 73 3.57 -21.16 3.69
CA GLY A 73 4.31 -21.35 2.45
C GLY A 73 3.41 -21.55 1.23
N VAL A 74 2.41 -22.43 1.32
CA VAL A 74 1.39 -22.61 0.27
C VAL A 74 0.48 -21.39 0.16
N GLY A 75 0.24 -20.71 1.29
CA GLY A 75 -0.54 -19.48 1.38
C GLY A 75 -0.01 -18.35 0.49
N VAL A 76 1.31 -18.26 0.28
CA VAL A 76 1.90 -17.28 -0.66
C VAL A 76 1.47 -17.55 -2.10
N ILE A 77 1.44 -18.82 -2.52
CA ILE A 77 0.98 -19.19 -3.87
C ILE A 77 -0.52 -18.89 -4.00
N ALA A 78 -1.32 -19.25 -3.00
CA ALA A 78 -2.75 -18.93 -2.96
C ALA A 78 -2.99 -17.42 -3.04
N LEU A 79 -2.19 -16.61 -2.34
CA LEU A 79 -2.25 -15.16 -2.37
C LEU A 79 -2.02 -14.61 -3.78
N ILE A 80 -0.98 -15.09 -4.47
CA ILE A 80 -0.68 -14.70 -5.86
C ILE A 80 -1.85 -15.04 -6.79
N ILE A 81 -2.42 -16.24 -6.65
CA ILE A 81 -3.55 -16.69 -7.48
C ILE A 81 -4.78 -15.82 -7.24
N VAL A 82 -5.10 -15.52 -5.98
CA VAL A 82 -6.26 -14.69 -5.66
C VAL A 82 -6.06 -13.26 -6.15
N PHE A 83 -4.87 -12.66 -5.96
CA PHE A 83 -4.56 -11.30 -6.41
C PHE A 83 -4.31 -11.18 -7.91
N GLN A 84 -4.32 -12.29 -8.65
CA GLN A 84 -4.05 -12.30 -10.08
C GLN A 84 -5.01 -11.35 -10.84
N GLN A 85 -6.28 -11.32 -10.45
CA GLN A 85 -7.30 -10.50 -11.11
C GLN A 85 -7.06 -9.01 -10.86
N GLU A 86 -6.69 -8.64 -9.64
CA GLU A 86 -6.39 -7.28 -9.21
C GLU A 86 -5.13 -6.76 -9.92
N ILE A 87 -4.06 -7.56 -9.96
CA ILE A 87 -2.82 -7.20 -10.67
C ILE A 87 -3.12 -6.96 -12.15
N ARG A 88 -3.89 -7.85 -12.78
CA ARG A 88 -4.31 -7.68 -14.18
C ARG A 88 -5.07 -6.37 -14.37
N ARG A 89 -6.04 -6.09 -13.51
CA ARG A 89 -6.87 -4.87 -13.59
C ARG A 89 -6.04 -3.61 -13.38
N PHE A 90 -5.12 -3.62 -12.43
CA PHE A 90 -4.18 -2.53 -12.16
C PHE A 90 -3.29 -2.24 -13.37
N LEU A 91 -2.69 -3.26 -13.98
CA LEU A 91 -1.87 -3.11 -15.17
C LEU A 91 -2.68 -2.56 -16.36
N LEU A 92 -3.93 -3.01 -16.53
CA LEU A 92 -4.83 -2.48 -17.54
C LEU A 92 -5.18 -1.01 -17.28
N LEU A 93 -5.39 -0.60 -16.03
CA LEU A 93 -5.66 0.81 -15.68
C LEU A 93 -4.46 1.73 -15.97
N ILE A 94 -3.24 1.23 -15.78
CA ILE A 94 -2.01 1.97 -16.10
C ILE A 94 -1.78 2.03 -17.62
N GLY A 95 -2.01 0.93 -18.33
CA GLY A 95 -1.77 0.81 -19.76
C GLY A 95 -2.86 1.40 -20.65
N THR A 96 -4.11 1.47 -20.16
CA THR A 96 -5.18 2.16 -20.88
C THR A 96 -5.06 3.66 -20.68
N ARG A 97 -5.27 4.39 -21.78
CA ARG A 97 -5.11 5.83 -21.93
C ARG A 97 -6.15 6.66 -21.13
N TYR A 98 -6.52 6.23 -19.92
CA TYR A 98 -7.51 6.86 -19.05
C TYR A 98 -7.10 8.25 -18.54
N PHE A 99 -5.83 8.64 -18.70
CA PHE A 99 -5.37 10.01 -18.49
C PHE A 99 -5.57 10.95 -19.70
N SER A 100 -5.95 10.46 -20.89
CA SER A 100 -6.08 11.30 -22.10
C SER A 100 -7.50 11.77 -22.39
N LYS A 101 -8.47 11.60 -21.47
CA LYS A 101 -9.84 12.08 -21.66
C LYS A 101 -10.29 13.12 -20.63
N ASN A 102 -9.35 13.78 -19.95
CA ASN A 102 -9.62 15.17 -19.55
C ASN A 102 -9.26 16.05 -20.75
N ARG A 103 -10.16 16.05 -21.75
CA ARG A 103 -10.38 17.26 -22.55
C ARG A 103 -10.77 18.32 -21.53
N PHE A 104 -9.77 19.00 -20.98
CA PHE A 104 -9.94 20.30 -20.37
C PHE A 104 -10.56 21.11 -21.50
N SER A 105 -11.89 21.25 -21.43
CA SER A 105 -12.68 21.94 -22.44
C SER A 105 -12.46 23.44 -22.26
N LEU A 106 -11.20 23.89 -22.37
CA LEU A 106 -10.81 25.30 -22.44
C LEU A 106 -11.52 25.99 -23.60
N GLU A 107 -11.88 25.24 -24.65
CA GLU A 107 -12.68 25.75 -25.77
C GLU A 107 -14.07 26.25 -25.34
N ARG A 108 -14.71 25.69 -24.31
CA ARG A 108 -16.00 26.20 -23.80
C ARG A 108 -15.84 27.50 -23.00
N PHE A 109 -14.67 27.76 -22.44
CA PHE A 109 -14.40 28.99 -21.69
C PHE A 109 -13.95 30.14 -22.61
N LEU A 110 -13.29 29.82 -23.72
CA LEU A 110 -12.87 30.81 -24.73
C LEU A 110 -14.02 31.26 -25.66
N MET A 111 -15.08 30.46 -25.83
CA MET A 111 -16.24 30.80 -26.66
C MET A 111 -17.26 31.73 -25.97
N ILE A 112 -17.10 32.07 -24.69
CA ILE A 112 -18.02 32.97 -23.94
C ILE A 112 -17.58 34.45 -24.04
N LYS A 113 -16.38 34.76 -24.55
CA LYS A 113 -15.83 36.13 -24.59
C LYS A 113 -15.90 36.80 -25.98
N GLY A 114 -16.70 36.25 -26.91
CA GLY A 114 -16.78 36.68 -28.30
C GLY A 114 -18.07 37.42 -28.72
N GLU A 115 -19.00 37.69 -27.80
CA GLU A 115 -20.15 38.56 -28.08
C GLU A 115 -20.06 39.82 -27.21
N LYS A 116 -19.49 40.88 -27.80
CA LYS A 116 -19.92 42.28 -27.71
C LYS A 116 -19.15 43.13 -28.71
#